data_AF-A0A1A8N5D1-F1
#
_entry.id   AF-A0A1A8N5D1-F1
#
_cell.length_a   1.000
_cell.length_b   1.000
_cell.length_c   1.000
_cell.angle_alpha   90.00
_cell.angle_beta   90.00
_cell.angle_gamma   90.00
#
_symmetry.space_group_name_H-M   'P 1'
#
loop_
_entity.id
_entity.type
_entity.pdbx_description
1 polymer ?
#
loop_
_entity_poly.entity_id
_entity_poly.type
_entity_poly.pdbx_seq_one_letter_code
_entity_poly.pdbx_strand_id
1 'polypeptide(L)'
;PVHVDGTCCKTCRPKCTYMGQTFSEGQRFLSRSCRECKNGLMVKVTEKCPEINCSLTEQILPEGRCCNVCRGYDFCAEGLICGENSECKNRNTKAECECKSGYASIH
;
A
#
# COMPACT_ATOMS: atom_id res chain seq x y z
N PRO A 1 5.56 -11.87 -5.96
CA PRO A 1 6.21 -13.19 -5.77
C PRO A 1 6.62 -13.36 -4.31
N VAL A 2 6.24 -14.48 -3.68
CA VAL A 2 6.58 -14.75 -2.28
C VAL A 2 7.46 -15.98 -2.16
N HIS A 3 8.41 -15.90 -1.24
CA HIS A 3 9.24 -17.02 -0.83
C HIS A 3 8.40 -17.90 0.11
N VAL A 4 8.20 -19.16 -0.26
CA VAL A 4 7.51 -20.14 0.57
C VAL A 4 8.59 -21.10 1.05
N ASP A 5 8.80 -21.13 2.36
CA ASP A 5 9.81 -21.97 3.00
C ASP A 5 9.58 -23.44 2.59
N GLY A 6 10.62 -24.07 2.01
CA GLY A 6 10.52 -25.43 1.46
C GLY A 6 10.29 -25.55 -0.06
N THR A 7 10.21 -24.45 -0.82
CA THR A 7 10.15 -24.51 -2.30
C THR A 7 11.23 -23.65 -2.96
N CYS A 8 11.91 -24.22 -3.96
CA CYS A 8 12.97 -23.52 -4.72
C CYS A 8 12.42 -22.32 -5.53
N CYS A 9 11.13 -22.35 -5.89
CA CYS A 9 10.53 -21.35 -6.78
C CYS A 9 9.63 -20.37 -6.01
N LYS A 10 9.80 -19.07 -6.28
CA LYS A 10 8.91 -18.03 -5.76
C LYS A 10 7.50 -18.27 -6.31
N THR A 11 6.52 -18.42 -5.43
CA THR A 11 5.13 -18.64 -5.86
C THR A 11 4.49 -17.29 -6.19
N CYS A 12 3.74 -17.22 -7.29
CA CYS A 12 2.94 -16.04 -7.63
C CYS A 12 1.81 -15.89 -6.62
N ARG A 13 1.74 -14.75 -5.94
CA ARG A 13 0.56 -14.41 -5.13
C ARG A 13 -0.68 -14.38 -6.04
N PRO A 14 -1.85 -14.84 -5.57
CA PRO A 14 -3.07 -14.72 -6.35
C PRO A 14 -3.32 -13.24 -6.70
N LYS A 15 -3.84 -13.00 -7.90
CA LYS A 15 -4.24 -11.68 -8.37
C LYS A 15 -5.75 -11.62 -8.44
N CYS A 16 -6.34 -10.50 -8.10
CA CYS A 16 -7.78 -10.29 -8.21
C CYS A 16 -8.08 -9.51 -9.48
N THR A 17 -9.02 -9.97 -10.30
CA THR A 17 -9.52 -9.18 -11.42
C THR A 17 -10.86 -8.56 -11.04
N TYR A 18 -10.95 -7.23 -11.04
CA TYR A 18 -12.17 -6.51 -10.67
C TYR A 18 -12.37 -5.31 -11.58
N MET A 19 -13.58 -5.21 -12.16
CA MET A 19 -13.94 -4.17 -13.14
C MET A 19 -12.95 -4.06 -14.32
N GLY A 20 -12.36 -5.18 -14.76
CA GLY A 20 -11.37 -5.20 -15.85
C GLY A 20 -9.96 -4.77 -15.43
N GLN A 21 -9.74 -4.41 -14.17
CA GLN A 21 -8.42 -4.12 -13.60
C GLN A 21 -7.89 -5.32 -12.82
N THR A 22 -6.57 -5.55 -12.89
CA THR A 22 -5.91 -6.63 -12.15
C THR A 22 -5.17 -6.05 -10.95
N PHE A 23 -5.49 -6.56 -9.76
CA PHE A 23 -4.93 -6.16 -8.47
C PHE A 23 -4.03 -7.27 -7.91
N SER A 24 -2.93 -6.89 -7.30
CA SER A 24 -2.07 -7.83 -6.58
C SER A 24 -2.65 -8.16 -5.20
N GLU A 25 -2.35 -9.33 -4.65
CA GLU A 25 -2.70 -9.68 -3.26
C GLU A 25 -2.27 -8.57 -2.28
N GLY A 26 -3.21 -8.10 -1.45
CA GLY A 26 -3.04 -6.98 -0.51
C GLY A 26 -3.30 -5.60 -1.10
N GLN A 27 -3.48 -5.47 -2.41
CA GLN A 27 -3.76 -4.19 -3.05
C GLN A 27 -5.20 -3.74 -2.77
N ARG A 28 -5.35 -2.50 -2.28
CA ARG A 28 -6.64 -1.88 -2.01
C ARG A 28 -7.06 -0.96 -3.15
N PHE A 29 -8.37 -0.90 -3.39
CA PHE A 29 -8.99 -0.11 -4.42
C PHE A 29 -10.22 0.63 -3.90
N LEU A 30 -10.29 1.93 -4.18
CA LEU A 30 -11.42 2.77 -3.85
C LEU A 30 -12.24 3.06 -5.12
N SER A 31 -13.41 2.42 -5.23
CA SER A 31 -14.45 2.84 -6.19
C SER A 31 -15.57 3.57 -5.44
N ARG A 32 -16.66 2.86 -5.11
CA ARG A 32 -17.75 3.33 -4.23
C ARG A 32 -17.61 2.87 -2.79
N SER A 33 -16.80 1.84 -2.56
CA SER A 33 -16.51 1.27 -1.26
C SER A 33 -15.10 0.71 -1.29
N CYS A 34 -14.36 0.82 -0.19
CA CYS A 34 -13.04 0.24 -0.09
C CYS A 34 -13.09 -1.27 -0.33
N ARG A 35 -12.24 -1.78 -1.21
CA ARG A 35 -12.05 -3.21 -1.42
C ARG A 35 -10.56 -3.54 -1.35
N GLU A 36 -10.22 -4.72 -0.84
CA GLU A 36 -8.86 -5.26 -0.80
C GLU A 36 -8.83 -6.59 -1.55
N CYS A 37 -7.78 -6.81 -2.34
CA CYS A 37 -7.57 -8.08 -3.00
C CYS A 37 -7.03 -9.07 -1.97
N LYS A 38 -7.86 -10.02 -1.57
CA LYS A 38 -7.52 -11.04 -0.59
C LYS A 38 -7.87 -12.42 -1.11
N ASN A 39 -6.87 -13.30 -1.19
CA ASN A 39 -6.95 -14.65 -1.73
C ASN A 39 -7.59 -14.71 -3.13
N GLY A 40 -7.26 -13.76 -4.01
CA GLY A 40 -7.81 -13.71 -5.37
C GLY A 40 -9.25 -13.18 -5.47
N LEU A 41 -9.87 -12.75 -4.36
CA LEU A 41 -11.18 -12.11 -4.35
C LEU A 41 -11.09 -10.65 -3.87
N MET A 42 -11.85 -9.76 -4.51
CA MET A 42 -12.01 -8.38 -4.06
C MET A 42 -13.03 -8.29 -2.93
N VAL A 43 -12.55 -8.36 -1.71
CA VAL A 43 -13.37 -8.26 -0.50
C VAL A 43 -13.57 -6.81 -0.11
N LYS A 44 -14.79 -6.45 0.33
CA LYS A 44 -15.05 -5.10 0.85
C LYS A 44 -14.36 -4.95 2.20
N VAL A 45 -13.50 -3.94 2.32
CA VAL A 45 -12.90 -3.57 3.60
C VAL A 45 -13.93 -2.74 4.35
N THR A 46 -14.38 -3.26 5.49
CA THR A 46 -15.26 -2.56 6.44
C THR A 46 -14.48 -1.90 7.56
N GLU A 47 -13.15 -1.76 7.45
CA GLU A 47 -12.38 -0.93 8.39
C GLU A 47 -13.04 0.45 8.47
N LYS A 48 -13.43 0.83 9.69
CA LYS A 48 -13.83 2.20 9.97
C LYS A 48 -12.58 3.04 9.81
N CYS A 49 -12.61 3.98 8.86
CA CYS A 49 -11.49 4.88 8.69
C CYS A 49 -11.22 5.63 10.01
N PRO A 50 -9.94 5.85 10.35
CA PRO A 50 -9.60 6.61 11.53
C PRO A 50 -10.25 8.00 11.43
N GLU A 51 -10.80 8.48 12.53
CA GLU A 51 -11.36 9.83 12.59
C GLU A 51 -10.21 10.83 12.47
N ILE A 52 -10.28 11.65 11.43
CA ILE A 52 -9.30 12.69 11.14
C ILE A 52 -9.86 14.05 11.53
N ASN A 53 -9.05 14.86 12.19
CA ASN A 53 -9.45 16.17 12.71
C ASN A 53 -9.25 17.34 11.71
N CYS A 54 -8.99 17.03 10.44
CA CYS A 54 -8.74 18.04 9.40
C CYS A 54 -9.94 18.24 8.47
N SER A 55 -9.96 19.40 7.83
CA SER A 55 -11.03 19.82 6.92
C SER A 55 -11.05 18.97 5.65
N LEU A 56 -12.22 18.82 5.00
CA LEU A 56 -12.35 18.08 3.73
C LEU A 56 -11.39 18.58 2.63
N THR A 57 -11.00 19.86 2.67
CA THR A 57 -10.03 20.48 1.76
C THR A 57 -8.59 20.06 2.01
N GLU A 58 -8.27 19.65 3.24
CA GLU A 58 -6.96 19.16 3.65
C GLU A 58 -6.90 17.63 3.58
N GLN A 59 -8.01 16.96 3.32
CA GLN A 59 -8.06 15.53 3.16
C GLN A 59 -7.44 15.13 1.82
N ILE A 60 -6.54 14.16 1.90
CA ILE A 60 -5.90 13.55 0.75
C ILE A 60 -6.16 12.04 0.78
N LEU A 61 -6.39 11.45 -0.38
CA LEU A 61 -6.52 10.00 -0.52
C LEU A 61 -5.15 9.41 -0.88
N PRO A 62 -4.53 8.62 0.01
CA PRO A 62 -3.25 7.98 -0.29
C PRO A 62 -3.39 6.90 -1.37
N GLU A 63 -2.32 6.67 -2.13
CA GLU A 63 -2.30 5.61 -3.13
C GLU A 63 -2.36 4.23 -2.47
N GLY A 64 -3.19 3.33 -3.01
CA GLY A 64 -3.35 1.98 -2.47
C GLY A 64 -4.00 1.92 -1.09
N ARG A 65 -4.65 3.01 -0.65
CA ARG A 65 -5.44 3.07 0.57
C ARG A 65 -6.87 3.50 0.29
N CYS A 66 -7.71 3.38 1.31
CA CYS A 66 -9.12 3.70 1.23
C CYS A 66 -9.60 4.75 2.21
N CYS A 67 -8.74 5.15 3.13
CA CYS A 67 -9.04 6.14 4.14
C CYS A 67 -8.27 7.40 3.83
N ASN A 68 -8.98 8.53 3.89
CA ASN A 68 -8.36 9.83 3.77
C ASN A 68 -7.45 10.06 4.97
N VAL A 69 -6.37 10.79 4.71
CA VAL A 69 -5.49 11.32 5.75
C VAL A 69 -5.39 12.82 5.59
N CYS A 70 -4.89 13.49 6.61
CA CYS A 70 -4.67 14.94 6.53
C CYS A 70 -3.44 15.26 5.69
N ARG A 71 -3.45 16.40 5.02
CA ARG A 71 -2.28 16.93 4.32
C ARG A 71 -1.12 17.06 5.32
N GLY A 72 0.05 16.55 4.94
CA GLY A 72 1.21 16.48 5.84
C GLY A 72 1.24 15.23 6.74
N TYR A 73 0.35 14.27 6.52
CA TYR A 73 0.39 12.98 7.21
C TYR A 73 1.75 12.29 7.01
N ASP A 74 2.29 11.76 8.10
CA ASP A 74 3.57 11.06 8.08
C ASP A 74 3.35 9.57 7.80
N PHE A 75 3.43 9.19 6.52
CA PHE A 75 3.32 7.79 6.10
C PHE A 75 4.50 6.95 6.60
N CYS A 76 5.64 7.55 6.92
CA CYS A 76 6.80 6.83 7.45
C CYS A 76 6.64 6.48 8.94
N ALA A 77 5.94 7.34 9.69
CA ALA A 77 5.64 7.12 11.10
C ALA A 77 4.73 5.91 11.37
N GLU A 78 4.04 5.39 10.34
CA GLU A 78 3.23 4.17 10.44
C GLU A 78 4.06 2.88 10.58
N GLY A 79 5.40 2.98 10.57
CA GLY A 79 6.29 1.84 10.74
C GLY A 79 6.56 1.09 9.43
N LEU A 80 6.61 1.82 8.30
CA LEU A 80 7.09 1.23 7.04
C LEU A 80 8.56 0.80 7.24
N ILE A 81 8.79 -0.51 7.27
CA ILE A 81 10.15 -1.06 7.37
C ILE A 81 10.77 -1.11 5.99
N CYS A 82 11.68 -0.18 5.73
CA CYS A 82 12.50 -0.19 4.53
C CYS A 82 13.65 -1.19 4.65
N GLY A 83 14.11 -1.73 3.52
CA GLY A 83 15.25 -2.65 3.47
C GLY A 83 16.55 -2.00 3.95
N GLU A 84 17.56 -2.82 4.22
CA GLU A 84 18.89 -2.34 4.59
C GLU A 84 19.41 -1.35 3.53
N ASN A 85 20.03 -0.25 3.97
CA ASN A 85 20.49 0.84 3.10
C ASN A 85 19.39 1.59 2.33
N SER A 86 18.13 1.48 2.76
CA SER A 86 17.02 2.30 2.29
C SER A 86 16.51 3.22 3.41
N GLU A 87 16.03 4.39 3.04
CA GLU A 87 15.41 5.36 3.94
C GLU A 87 13.95 5.58 3.53
N CYS A 88 13.06 5.69 4.51
CA CYS A 88 11.67 6.03 4.23
C CYS A 88 11.56 7.51 3.84
N LYS A 89 11.08 7.77 2.63
CA LYS A 89 10.71 9.09 2.14
C LYS A 89 9.20 9.24 2.19
N ASN A 90 8.75 10.21 2.96
CA ASN A 90 7.36 10.60 3.02
C ASN A 90 6.99 11.40 1.75
N ARG A 91 6.19 10.82 0.85
CA ARG A 91 5.63 11.52 -0.32
C ARG A 91 4.24 12.06 0.00
N ASN A 92 3.71 12.89 -0.88
CA ASN A 92 2.39 13.51 -0.68
C ASN A 92 1.24 12.51 -0.48
N THR A 93 1.31 11.32 -1.07
CA THR A 93 0.21 10.34 -1.05
C THR A 93 0.64 8.93 -0.60
N LYS A 94 1.91 8.73 -0.23
CA LYS A 94 2.44 7.43 0.24
C LYS A 94 3.80 7.60 0.89
N ALA A 95 4.21 6.60 1.69
CA ALA A 95 5.62 6.42 2.02
C ALA A 95 6.30 5.56 0.94
N GLU A 96 7.53 5.92 0.60
CA GLU A 96 8.35 5.22 -0.37
C GLU A 96 9.73 4.96 0.23
N CYS A 97 10.23 3.74 0.07
CA CYS A 97 11.59 3.42 0.48
C CYS A 97 12.56 3.83 -0.64
N GLU A 98 13.41 4.81 -0.38
CA GLU A 98 14.41 5.31 -1.32
C GLU A 98 15.79 4.80 -0.88
N CYS A 99 16.60 4.30 -1.81
CA CYS A 99 17.96 3.86 -1.49
C CYS A 99 18.81 5.06 -1.04
N LYS A 100 19.65 4.86 -0.02
CA LYS A 100 20.62 5.88 0.40
C LYS A 100 21.59 6.19 -0.74
N SER A 101 22.15 7.40 -0.73
CA SER A 101 23.18 7.79 -1.71
C SER A 101 24.32 6.77 -1.74
N GLY A 102 24.60 6.22 -2.93
CA GLY A 102 25.59 5.16 -3.13
C GLY A 102 25.00 3.74 -3.25
N TYR A 103 23.70 3.58 -3.06
CA TYR A 103 23.00 2.30 -3.22
C TYR A 103 22.02 2.37 -4.39
N ALA A 104 21.95 1.29 -5.18
CA ALA A 104 21.00 1.15 -6.28
C ALA A 104 20.07 -0.03 -6.00
N SER A 105 18.80 0.10 -6.35
CA SER A 105 17.87 -1.03 -6.30
C SER A 105 18.32 -2.08 -7.32
N ILE A 106 18.70 -3.26 -6.84
CA ILE A 106 18.83 -4.44 -7.69
C ILE A 106 17.42 -4.91 -8.07
N HIS A 107 17.08 -4.74 -9.35
CA HIS A 107 15.77 -5.11 -9.91
C HIS A 107 15.67 -6.62 -10.13
#